data_AF-A0A1I0Q9L4-F1
#
_entry.id   AF-A0A1I0Q9L4-F1
#
_cell.length_a   1.000
_cell.length_b   1.000
_cell.length_c   1.000
_cell.angle_alpha   90.00
_cell.angle_beta   90.00
_cell.angle_gamma   90.00
#
_symmetry.space_group_name_H-M   'P 1'
#
loop_
_entity.id
_entity.type
_entity.pdbx_description
1 polymer ?
#
loop_
_entity_poly.entity_id
_entity_poly.type
_entity_poly.pdbx_seq_one_letter_code
_entity_poly.pdbx_strand_id
1 'polypeptide(L)'
;MMKKLSKVVLAFLMLGFVSINGLSAQDLTDEDFKDYAIILLAQKSITDKISPYVNELIEKQDGIDGNRYAELDAAAGGDVAKLPADATDFEKQFYGIVQKQVNKKKKAAQTVVSQLATHGIGAKKYNAVKKAYAGGGDAKAKVDGYLAELSAE
;
A
#
# COMPACT_ATOMS: atom_id res chain seq x y z
N MET A 1 -44.17 24.79 10.62
CA MET A 1 -43.67 24.85 9.22
C MET A 1 -42.18 24.46 9.18
N MET A 2 -41.83 23.20 9.51
CA MET A 2 -40.43 22.70 9.53
C MET A 2 -40.27 21.26 8.98
N LYS A 3 -41.33 20.64 8.45
CA LYS A 3 -41.28 19.25 7.96
C LYS A 3 -41.02 19.11 6.46
N LYS A 4 -40.93 20.22 5.72
CA LYS A 4 -40.69 20.22 4.26
C LYS A 4 -39.24 20.55 3.86
N LEU A 5 -38.46 21.23 4.72
CA LEU A 5 -37.05 21.49 4.44
C LEU A 5 -36.16 20.24 4.56
N SER A 6 -36.51 19.29 5.43
CA SER A 6 -35.68 18.10 5.66
C SER A 6 -35.65 17.12 4.47
N LYS A 7 -36.63 17.18 3.56
CA LYS A 7 -36.67 16.30 2.37
C LYS A 7 -35.95 16.89 1.16
N VAL A 8 -35.76 18.21 1.12
CA VAL A 8 -35.05 18.89 0.02
C VAL A 8 -33.54 18.82 0.25
N VAL A 9 -33.08 18.91 1.50
CA VAL A 9 -31.65 18.78 1.84
C VAL A 9 -31.16 17.33 1.65
N LEU A 10 -32.01 16.34 1.88
CA LEU A 10 -31.64 14.92 1.70
C LEU A 10 -31.63 14.48 0.22
N ALA A 11 -32.36 15.17 -0.66
CA ALA A 11 -32.37 14.91 -2.09
C ALA A 11 -31.18 15.56 -2.84
N PHE A 12 -30.61 16.64 -2.30
CA PHE A 12 -29.37 17.23 -2.82
C PHE A 12 -28.10 16.45 -2.44
N LEU A 13 -28.16 15.63 -1.38
CA LEU A 13 -27.03 14.78 -0.99
C LEU A 13 -26.82 13.57 -1.93
N MET A 14 -27.80 13.25 -2.79
CA MET A 14 -27.73 12.10 -3.71
C MET A 14 -27.49 12.48 -5.19
N LEU A 15 -27.36 13.76 -5.53
CA LEU A 15 -27.29 14.24 -6.94
C LEU A 15 -26.08 15.15 -7.21
N GLY A 16 -24.93 14.84 -6.61
CA GLY A 16 -23.77 15.73 -6.61
C GLY A 16 -22.42 15.08 -6.91
N PHE A 17 -22.35 14.05 -7.76
CA PHE A 17 -21.06 13.58 -8.31
C PHE A 17 -21.23 13.17 -9.79
N VAL A 18 -21.61 14.11 -10.64
CA VAL A 18 -21.28 13.99 -12.06
C VAL A 18 -19.93 14.66 -12.27
N SER A 19 -18.88 14.03 -11.75
CA SER A 19 -17.51 14.42 -12.06
C SER A 19 -17.22 13.96 -13.49
N ILE A 20 -17.44 14.86 -14.43
CA ILE A 20 -16.98 14.73 -15.82
C ILE A 20 -15.45 14.79 -15.80
N ASN A 21 -14.81 13.63 -15.63
CA ASN A 21 -13.42 13.45 -16.01
C ASN A 21 -13.40 12.53 -17.21
N GLY A 22 -13.45 13.13 -18.40
CA GLY A 22 -13.09 12.46 -19.63
C GLY A 22 -11.65 11.96 -19.53
N LEU A 23 -11.48 10.65 -19.39
CA LEU A 23 -10.20 9.95 -19.52
C LEU A 23 -10.51 8.52 -19.91
N SER A 24 -10.47 8.26 -21.23
CA SER A 24 -10.45 6.95 -21.88
C SER A 24 -11.29 5.87 -21.19
N ALA A 25 -12.58 5.81 -21.49
CA ALA A 25 -13.45 4.70 -21.08
C ALA A 25 -13.01 3.41 -21.77
N GLN A 26 -11.99 2.77 -21.20
CA GLN A 26 -12.09 1.34 -20.99
C GLN A 26 -13.02 1.22 -19.78
N ASP A 27 -14.21 0.63 -19.98
CA ASP A 27 -15.21 0.54 -18.93
C ASP A 27 -14.63 -0.27 -17.75
N LEU A 28 -14.11 0.44 -16.74
CA LEU A 28 -13.68 -0.14 -15.49
C LEU A 28 -14.92 -0.59 -14.75
N THR A 29 -14.99 -1.87 -14.42
CA THR A 29 -16.12 -2.46 -13.71
C THR A 29 -15.89 -2.42 -12.21
N ASP A 30 -16.96 -2.63 -11.43
CA ASP A 30 -16.83 -2.81 -9.98
C ASP A 30 -15.95 -4.01 -9.61
N GLU A 31 -15.96 -5.06 -10.44
CA GLU A 31 -15.06 -6.21 -10.32
C GLU A 31 -13.58 -5.79 -10.48
N ASP A 32 -13.26 -4.89 -11.42
CA ASP A 32 -11.90 -4.39 -11.59
C ASP A 32 -11.40 -3.64 -10.32
N PHE A 33 -12.28 -2.89 -9.65
CA PHE A 33 -11.94 -2.23 -8.38
C PHE A 33 -11.77 -3.22 -7.23
N LYS A 34 -12.60 -4.27 -7.19
CA LYS A 34 -12.51 -5.34 -6.20
C LYS A 34 -11.24 -6.18 -6.36
N ASP A 35 -10.90 -6.57 -7.59
CA ASP A 35 -9.66 -7.29 -7.87
C ASP A 35 -8.43 -6.47 -7.51
N TYR A 36 -8.46 -5.17 -7.79
CA TYR A 36 -7.40 -4.27 -7.36
C TYR A 36 -7.29 -4.20 -5.82
N ALA A 37 -8.41 -4.16 -5.09
CA ALA A 37 -8.42 -4.25 -3.63
C ALA A 37 -7.83 -5.58 -3.13
N ILE A 38 -8.14 -6.71 -3.75
CA ILE A 38 -7.54 -8.02 -3.44
C ILE A 38 -6.02 -7.98 -3.63
N ILE A 39 -5.55 -7.37 -4.72
CA ILE A 39 -4.11 -7.22 -4.98
C ILE A 39 -3.44 -6.38 -3.89
N LEU A 40 -4.07 -5.27 -3.48
CA LEU A 40 -3.56 -4.43 -2.40
C LEU A 40 -3.54 -5.17 -1.06
N LEU A 41 -4.57 -5.97 -0.76
CA LEU A 41 -4.61 -6.78 0.45
C LEU A 41 -3.52 -7.85 0.45
N ALA A 42 -3.33 -8.55 -0.67
CA ALA A 42 -2.26 -9.52 -0.84
C ALA A 42 -0.88 -8.89 -0.62
N GLN A 43 -0.64 -7.71 -1.23
CA GLN A 43 0.59 -6.95 -1.01
C GLN A 43 0.76 -6.61 0.48
N LYS A 44 -0.28 -6.04 1.10
CA LYS A 44 -0.28 -5.62 2.51
C LYS A 44 0.01 -6.79 3.45
N SER A 45 -0.63 -7.94 3.26
CA SER A 45 -0.44 -9.14 4.08
C SER A 45 1.01 -9.65 4.11
N ILE A 46 1.79 -9.39 3.04
CA ILE A 46 3.21 -9.72 2.95
C ILE A 46 4.05 -8.61 3.57
N THR A 47 3.77 -7.35 3.23
CA THR A 47 4.59 -6.21 3.69
C THR A 47 4.42 -5.90 5.17
N ASP A 48 3.25 -6.12 5.75
CA ASP A 48 2.97 -5.89 7.18
C ASP A 48 3.82 -6.80 8.07
N LYS A 49 4.24 -7.96 7.55
CA LYS A 49 5.11 -8.91 8.27
C LYS A 49 6.59 -8.51 8.23
N ILE A 50 6.96 -7.46 7.49
CA ILE A 50 8.36 -7.01 7.38
C ILE A 50 8.80 -6.34 8.69
N SER A 51 8.03 -5.39 9.21
CA SER A 51 8.43 -4.66 10.42
C SER A 51 8.54 -5.56 11.66
N PRO A 52 7.58 -6.45 11.97
CA PRO A 52 7.71 -7.41 13.06
C PRO A 52 8.95 -8.31 12.91
N TYR A 53 9.24 -8.74 11.68
CA TYR A 53 10.42 -9.55 11.39
C TYR A 53 11.73 -8.78 11.64
N VAL A 54 11.80 -7.50 11.25
CA VAL A 54 12.98 -6.66 11.52
C VAL A 54 13.16 -6.45 13.02
N ASN A 55 12.08 -6.17 13.76
CA ASN A 55 12.13 -6.01 15.22
C ASN A 55 12.64 -7.29 15.90
N GLU A 56 12.16 -8.46 15.47
CA GLU A 56 12.64 -9.76 15.99
C GLU A 56 14.15 -9.96 15.75
N LEU A 57 14.68 -9.51 14.60
CA LEU A 57 16.11 -9.59 14.31
C LEU A 57 16.93 -8.65 15.20
N ILE A 58 16.40 -7.45 15.49
CA ILE A 58 17.05 -6.46 16.36
C ILE A 58 17.05 -6.96 17.81
N GLU A 59 15.93 -7.45 18.32
CA GLU A 59 15.81 -7.97 19.68
C GLU A 59 16.77 -9.14 19.99
N LYS A 60 17.12 -9.92 18.97
CA LYS A 60 18.03 -11.06 19.10
C LYS A 60 19.50 -10.68 19.01
N GLN A 61 19.80 -9.41 18.78
CA GLN A 61 21.13 -8.97 18.41
C GLN A 61 21.70 -8.00 19.44
N ASP A 62 22.78 -8.41 20.10
CA ASP A 62 23.56 -7.50 20.93
C ASP A 62 24.33 -6.49 20.06
N GLY A 63 24.40 -5.24 20.52
CA GLY A 63 25.19 -4.18 19.90
C GLY A 63 24.42 -3.24 18.96
N ILE A 64 23.13 -3.45 18.75
CA ILE A 64 22.24 -2.50 18.06
C ILE A 64 20.84 -2.57 18.65
N ASP A 65 20.26 -1.43 18.98
CA ASP A 65 18.88 -1.35 19.44
C ASP A 65 17.95 -0.82 18.33
N GLY A 66 16.64 -0.82 18.61
CA GLY A 66 15.64 -0.36 17.65
C GLY A 66 15.79 1.11 17.27
N ASN A 67 16.24 1.96 18.19
CA ASN A 67 16.42 3.39 17.92
C ASN A 67 17.59 3.61 16.98
N ARG A 68 18.73 2.97 17.26
CA ARG A 68 19.91 3.05 16.41
C ARG A 68 19.66 2.47 15.03
N TYR A 69 18.95 1.34 14.95
CA TYR A 69 18.54 0.81 13.66
C TYR A 69 17.64 1.79 12.88
N ALA A 70 16.69 2.45 13.55
CA ALA A 70 15.80 3.43 12.91
C ALA A 70 16.57 4.67 12.41
N GLU A 71 17.56 5.15 13.14
CA GLU A 71 18.46 6.23 12.69
C GLU A 71 19.22 5.83 11.42
N LEU A 72 19.81 4.63 11.42
CA LEU A 72 20.54 4.08 10.27
C LEU A 72 19.60 3.94 9.06
N ASP A 73 18.38 3.41 9.26
CA ASP A 73 17.41 3.25 8.18
C ASP A 73 16.90 4.58 7.64
N ALA A 74 16.68 5.57 8.50
CA ALA A 74 16.29 6.92 8.08
C ALA A 74 17.36 7.60 7.23
N ALA A 75 18.64 7.39 7.55
CA ALA A 75 19.76 7.91 6.76
C ALA A 75 19.98 7.14 5.45
N ALA A 76 19.94 5.81 5.52
CA ALA A 76 20.34 4.95 4.42
C ALA A 76 19.21 4.61 3.44
N GLY A 77 17.96 4.57 3.89
CA GLY A 77 16.80 4.21 3.07
C GLY A 77 16.91 2.82 2.44
N GLY A 78 17.58 1.88 3.11
CA GLY A 78 17.84 0.52 2.63
C GLY A 78 19.17 0.34 1.89
N ASP A 79 19.96 1.39 1.73
CA ASP A 79 21.24 1.37 1.00
C ASP A 79 22.44 1.47 1.96
N VAL A 80 23.16 0.36 2.12
CA VAL A 80 24.34 0.26 3.00
C VAL A 80 25.40 1.32 2.65
N ALA A 81 25.51 1.73 1.38
CA ALA A 81 26.48 2.73 0.95
C ALA A 81 26.15 4.15 1.45
N LYS A 82 24.92 4.37 1.93
CA LYS A 82 24.43 5.65 2.46
C LYS A 82 24.42 5.69 4.00
N LEU A 83 24.93 4.65 4.66
CA LEU A 83 25.06 4.66 6.11
C LEU A 83 25.98 5.79 6.57
N PRO A 84 25.70 6.39 7.73
CA PRO A 84 26.49 7.49 8.24
C PRO A 84 27.90 7.02 8.63
N ALA A 85 28.87 7.93 8.62
CA ALA A 85 30.29 7.59 8.79
C ALA A 85 30.64 7.04 10.17
N ASP A 86 29.83 7.37 11.19
CA ASP A 86 29.92 6.89 12.56
C ASP A 86 29.32 5.48 12.74
N ALA A 87 28.70 4.89 11.72
CA ALA A 87 28.25 3.51 11.77
C ALA A 87 29.45 2.56 11.91
N THR A 88 29.40 1.73 12.94
CA THR A 88 30.37 0.65 13.19
C THR A 88 30.30 -0.40 12.10
N ASP A 89 31.37 -1.19 11.95
CA ASP A 89 31.39 -2.29 10.98
C ASP A 89 30.34 -3.36 11.27
N PHE A 90 30.07 -3.58 12.56
CA PHE A 90 28.99 -4.43 13.02
C PHE A 90 27.61 -3.92 12.55
N GLU A 91 27.29 -2.64 12.79
CA GLU A 91 26.02 -2.04 12.37
C GLU A 91 25.86 -2.08 10.84
N LYS A 92 26.91 -1.81 10.08
CA LYS A 92 26.90 -1.91 8.60
C LYS A 92 26.57 -3.32 8.15
N GLN A 93 27.22 -4.33 8.74
CA GLN A 93 26.99 -5.73 8.40
C GLN A 93 25.58 -6.17 8.78
N PHE A 94 25.15 -5.86 10.01
CA PHE A 94 23.81 -6.20 10.48
C PHE A 94 22.73 -5.54 9.61
N TYR A 95 22.84 -4.22 9.39
CA TYR A 95 21.92 -3.47 8.54
C TYR A 95 21.85 -4.07 7.13
N GLY A 96 22.99 -4.39 6.51
CA GLY A 96 23.04 -5.03 5.20
C GLY A 96 22.35 -6.39 5.14
N ILE A 97 22.52 -7.23 6.17
CA ILE A 97 21.84 -8.52 6.28
C ILE A 97 20.33 -8.33 6.40
N VAL A 98 19.89 -7.44 7.29
CA VAL A 98 18.46 -7.15 7.49
C VAL A 98 17.84 -6.62 6.20
N GLN A 99 18.48 -5.62 5.55
CA GLN A 99 17.98 -5.03 4.31
C GLN A 99 17.92 -6.04 3.16
N LYS A 100 18.85 -7.01 3.10
CA LYS A 100 18.76 -8.11 2.13
C LYS A 100 17.47 -8.93 2.30
N GLN A 101 17.07 -9.20 3.54
CA GLN A 101 15.84 -9.93 3.84
C GLN A 101 14.58 -9.09 3.60
N VAL A 102 14.62 -7.80 3.99
CA VAL A 102 13.56 -6.82 3.67
C VAL A 102 13.34 -6.76 2.16
N ASN A 103 14.41 -6.60 1.38
CA ASN A 103 14.34 -6.52 -0.08
C ASN A 103 13.82 -7.83 -0.69
N LYS A 104 14.21 -8.99 -0.15
CA LYS A 104 13.66 -10.28 -0.57
C LYS A 104 12.14 -10.35 -0.37
N LYS A 105 11.64 -9.91 0.79
CA LYS A 105 10.20 -9.88 1.11
C LYS A 105 9.44 -8.86 0.25
N LYS A 106 10.00 -7.65 0.07
CA LYS A 106 9.44 -6.63 -0.85
C LYS A 106 9.36 -7.16 -2.29
N LYS A 107 10.39 -7.85 -2.76
CA LYS A 107 10.39 -8.48 -4.10
C LYS A 107 9.35 -9.59 -4.21
N ALA A 108 9.17 -10.41 -3.18
CA ALA A 108 8.12 -11.42 -3.15
C ALA A 108 6.72 -10.78 -3.26
N ALA A 109 6.46 -9.71 -2.51
CA ALA A 109 5.21 -8.95 -2.61
C ALA A 109 5.01 -8.37 -4.03
N GLN A 110 6.05 -7.78 -4.61
CA GLN A 110 6.01 -7.27 -5.99
C GLN A 110 5.72 -8.37 -7.01
N THR A 111 6.30 -9.57 -6.86
CA THR A 111 6.01 -10.70 -7.73
C THR A 111 4.54 -11.10 -7.64
N VAL A 112 3.98 -11.20 -6.44
CA VAL A 112 2.56 -11.51 -6.25
C VAL A 112 1.67 -10.45 -6.90
N VAL A 113 1.96 -9.17 -6.66
CA VAL A 113 1.23 -8.07 -7.31
C VAL A 113 1.32 -8.18 -8.84
N SER A 114 2.52 -8.43 -9.38
CA SER A 114 2.72 -8.55 -10.83
C SER A 114 1.94 -9.73 -11.42
N GLN A 115 1.94 -10.88 -10.75
CA GLN A 115 1.21 -12.07 -11.19
C GLN A 115 -0.30 -11.84 -11.17
N LEU A 116 -0.84 -11.29 -10.07
CA LEU A 116 -2.27 -10.99 -9.97
C LEU A 116 -2.70 -9.86 -10.92
N ALA A 117 -1.86 -8.84 -11.11
CA ALA A 117 -2.10 -7.78 -12.08
C ALA A 117 -2.13 -8.31 -13.51
N THR A 118 -1.26 -9.26 -13.85
CA THR A 118 -1.15 -9.80 -15.21
C THR A 118 -2.22 -10.85 -15.52
N HIS A 119 -2.46 -11.76 -14.57
CA HIS A 119 -3.28 -12.96 -14.80
C HIS A 119 -4.66 -12.92 -14.13
N GLY A 120 -4.89 -12.01 -13.17
CA GLY A 120 -6.20 -11.76 -12.57
C GLY A 120 -6.95 -10.69 -13.36
N ILE A 121 -6.75 -9.43 -12.97
CA ILE A 121 -7.44 -8.26 -13.56
C ILE A 121 -6.96 -7.89 -14.98
N GLY A 122 -5.72 -8.26 -15.33
CA GLY A 122 -5.06 -7.86 -16.57
C GLY A 122 -4.34 -6.52 -16.47
N ALA A 123 -3.11 -6.45 -16.99
CA ALA A 123 -2.17 -5.36 -16.72
C ALA A 123 -2.69 -3.96 -17.12
N LYS A 124 -3.47 -3.87 -18.20
CA LYS A 124 -4.06 -2.61 -18.66
C LYS A 124 -5.11 -2.08 -17.69
N LYS A 125 -6.00 -2.96 -17.23
CA LYS A 125 -7.04 -2.63 -16.25
C LYS A 125 -6.43 -2.34 -14.88
N TYR A 126 -5.47 -3.14 -14.42
CA TYR A 126 -4.69 -2.85 -13.22
C TYR A 126 -4.13 -1.43 -13.21
N ASN A 127 -3.45 -1.03 -14.30
CA ASN A 127 -2.85 0.31 -14.38
C ASN A 127 -3.91 1.42 -14.44
N ALA A 128 -5.03 1.18 -15.12
CA ALA A 128 -6.14 2.13 -15.16
C ALA A 128 -6.79 2.32 -13.79
N VAL A 129 -7.12 1.22 -13.07
CA VAL A 129 -7.66 1.26 -11.70
C VAL A 129 -6.65 1.89 -10.76
N LYS A 130 -5.36 1.51 -10.81
CA LYS A 130 -4.29 2.11 -10.00
C LYS A 130 -4.22 3.63 -10.20
N LYS A 131 -4.31 4.10 -11.44
CA LYS A 131 -4.31 5.53 -11.74
C LYS A 131 -5.56 6.23 -11.21
N ALA A 132 -6.74 5.62 -11.38
CA ALA A 132 -8.00 6.15 -10.86
C ALA A 132 -7.97 6.23 -9.32
N TYR A 133 -7.53 5.16 -8.66
CA TYR A 133 -7.34 5.08 -7.21
C TYR A 133 -6.39 6.17 -6.70
N ALA A 134 -5.23 6.35 -7.35
CA ALA A 134 -4.28 7.40 -6.99
C ALA A 134 -4.82 8.82 -7.20
N GLY A 135 -5.77 8.99 -8.13
CA GLY A 135 -6.50 10.24 -8.35
C GLY A 135 -7.53 10.59 -7.26
N GLY A 136 -7.85 9.65 -6.37
CA GLY A 136 -8.81 9.86 -5.28
C GLY A 136 -10.28 9.73 -5.71
N GLY A 137 -11.16 10.43 -4.99
CA GLY A 137 -12.61 10.46 -5.28
C GLY A 137 -13.28 9.09 -5.18
N ASP A 138 -14.26 8.86 -6.05
CA ASP A 138 -15.10 7.66 -6.04
C ASP A 138 -14.31 6.36 -6.23
N ALA A 139 -13.28 6.37 -7.09
CA ALA A 139 -12.44 5.20 -7.31
C ALA A 139 -11.69 4.80 -6.04
N LYS A 140 -11.18 5.78 -5.28
CA LYS A 140 -10.57 5.53 -3.98
C LYS A 140 -11.58 5.02 -2.96
N ALA A 141 -12.74 5.67 -2.86
CA ALA A 141 -13.79 5.25 -1.94
C ALA A 141 -14.24 3.79 -2.19
N LYS A 142 -14.39 3.39 -3.46
CA LYS A 142 -14.74 2.01 -3.83
C LYS A 142 -13.69 1.01 -3.40
N VAL A 143 -12.42 1.24 -3.77
CA VAL A 143 -11.31 0.34 -3.42
C VAL A 143 -11.12 0.26 -1.91
N ASP A 144 -11.17 1.39 -1.20
CA ASP A 144 -11.06 1.41 0.26
C ASP A 144 -12.23 0.67 0.93
N GLY A 145 -13.44 0.80 0.38
CA GLY A 145 -14.62 0.05 0.82
C GLY A 145 -14.41 -1.46 0.69
N TYR A 146 -14.00 -1.94 -0.50
CA TYR A 146 -13.69 -3.36 -0.69
C TYR A 146 -12.54 -3.84 0.19
N LEU A 147 -11.50 -3.03 0.39
CA LEU A 147 -10.42 -3.36 1.30
C LEU A 147 -10.91 -3.54 2.74
N ALA A 148 -11.80 -2.67 3.20
CA ALA A 148 -12.38 -2.76 4.53
C ALA A 148 -13.23 -4.02 4.69
N GLU A 149 -14.07 -4.35 3.70
CA GLU A 149 -14.86 -5.58 3.68
C GLU A 149 -13.96 -6.83 3.73
N LEU A 150 -12.97 -6.90 2.84
CA LEU A 150 -12.05 -8.04 2.74
C LEU A 150 -11.13 -8.22 3.96
N SER A 151 -10.91 -7.15 4.74
CA SER A 151 -10.10 -7.20 5.96
C SER A 151 -10.92 -7.48 7.23
N ALA A 152 -12.26 -7.43 7.14
CA ALA A 152 -13.17 -7.73 8.23
C ALA A 152 -13.59 -9.21 8.29
N GLU A 153 -13.35 -9.96 7.21
CA GLU A 153 -13.44 -11.43 7.16
C GLU A 153 -12.18 -12.10 7.73
#